data_AF-A0A524RM76-F1
#
_entry.id   AF-A0A524RM76-F1
#
_cell.length_a   1.000
_cell.length_b   1.000
_cell.length_c   1.000
_cell.angle_alpha   90.00
_cell.angle_beta   90.00
_cell.angle_gamma   90.00
#
_symmetry.space_group_name_H-M   'P 1'
#
loop_
_entity.id
_entity.type
_entity.pdbx_description
1 polymer ?
#
loop_
_entity_poly.entity_id
_entity_poly.type
_entity_poly.pdbx_seq_one_letter_code
_entity_poly.pdbx_strand_id
1 'polypeptide(L)' 'MVRRLAVEAHYYVVRRPTAMNVGELVLESLSTGVITTDELNWIVDHQHQFDRQEEAAVLRLGRLMDEGRIQLGCRV' A
#
# COMPACT_ATOMS: atom_id res chain seq x y z
N MET A 1 10.07 9.19 36.84
CA MET A 1 11.18 8.27 36.48
C MET A 1 10.64 7.28 35.46
N VAL A 2 11.11 7.42 34.22
CA VAL A 2 10.55 6.85 32.99
C VAL A 2 10.91 5.37 32.88
N ARG A 3 9.93 4.50 32.62
CA ARG A 3 10.20 3.16 32.05
C ARG A 3 9.60 3.09 30.66
N ARG A 4 10.52 3.04 29.72
CA ARG A 4 10.39 2.85 28.26
C ARG A 4 10.48 1.34 27.97
N LEU A 5 10.03 0.95 26.77
CA LEU A 5 10.18 -0.36 26.08
C LEU A 5 9.00 -1.33 26.34
N ALA A 6 8.34 -1.95 25.36
CA ALA A 6 8.60 -2.10 23.93
C ALA A 6 7.26 -2.19 23.17
N VAL A 7 7.18 -1.50 22.02
CA VAL A 7 6.10 -1.67 21.04
C VAL A 7 6.49 -2.87 20.18
N GLU A 8 5.83 -4.01 20.38
CA GLU A 8 6.12 -5.26 19.65
C GLU A 8 5.56 -5.21 18.23
N ALA A 9 6.45 -5.56 17.31
CA ALA A 9 6.33 -5.48 15.86
C ALA A 9 5.53 -6.65 15.28
N HIS A 10 4.19 -6.55 15.32
CA HIS A 10 3.28 -7.54 14.71
C HIS A 10 2.85 -7.19 13.27
N TYR A 11 3.78 -6.72 12.43
CA TYR A 11 3.49 -6.30 11.03
C TYR A 11 4.26 -7.13 9.98
N TYR A 12 4.41 -8.43 10.20
CA TYR A 12 4.99 -9.35 9.20
C TYR A 12 4.10 -10.57 8.99
N VAL A 13 2.97 -10.37 8.29
CA VAL A 13 2.39 -11.46 7.51
C VAL A 13 2.44 -11.02 6.06
N VAL A 14 3.49 -11.43 5.37
CA VAL A 14 3.64 -11.28 3.92
C VAL A 14 2.61 -12.20 3.27
N ARG A 15 1.39 -11.71 3.11
CA ARG A 15 0.38 -12.40 2.30
C ARG A 15 0.68 -12.09 0.84
N ARG A 16 1.00 -13.11 0.05
CA ARG A 16 0.80 -13.03 -1.42
C ARG A 16 -0.71 -13.17 -1.66
N PRO A 17 -1.44 -12.13 -2.10
CA PRO A 17 -2.85 -12.29 -2.40
C PRO A 17 -2.97 -12.93 -3.78
N THR A 18 -3.59 -14.11 -3.86
CA THR A 18 -4.00 -14.71 -5.14
C THR A 18 -5.20 -13.96 -5.78
N ALA A 19 -5.72 -12.94 -5.09
CA ALA A 19 -6.60 -11.90 -5.63
C ALA A 19 -6.39 -10.61 -4.80
N MET A 20 -5.55 -9.69 -5.27
CA MET A 20 -5.38 -8.39 -4.63
C MET A 20 -6.61 -7.53 -4.94
N ASN A 21 -7.08 -6.74 -3.99
CA ASN A 21 -8.10 -5.70 -4.22
C ASN A 21 -7.51 -4.32 -3.94
N VAL A 22 -8.13 -3.27 -4.48
CA VAL A 22 -7.63 -1.89 -4.36
C VAL A 22 -7.53 -1.46 -2.90
N GLY A 23 -8.50 -1.82 -2.07
CA GLY A 23 -8.54 -1.46 -0.65
C GLY A 23 -7.34 -2.00 0.13
N GLU A 24 -7.02 -3.29 -0.05
CA GLU A 24 -5.88 -3.94 0.60
C GLU A 24 -4.56 -3.33 0.13
N LEU A 25 -4.38 -3.14 -1.17
CA LEU A 25 -3.18 -2.51 -1.73
C LEU A 25 -2.97 -1.10 -1.16
N VAL A 26 -4.00 -0.27 -1.16
CA VAL A 26 -3.94 1.09 -0.64
C VAL A 26 -3.65 1.09 0.85
N LEU A 27 -4.31 0.22 1.63
CA LEU A 27 -4.09 0.15 3.07
C LEU A 27 -2.66 -0.28 3.42
N GLU A 28 -2.16 -1.32 2.76
CA GLU A 28 -0.79 -1.80 2.95
C GLU A 28 0.23 -0.73 2.54
N SER A 29 -0.03 -0.02 1.44
CA SER A 29 0.84 1.07 1.01
C SER A 29 0.87 2.21 2.02
N LEU A 30 -0.29 2.62 2.55
CA LEU A 30 -0.39 3.64 3.60
C LEU A 30 0.25 3.22 4.92
N SER A 31 0.15 1.94 5.30
CA SER A 31 0.73 1.40 6.53
C SER A 31 2.25 1.35 6.47
N THR A 32 2.80 0.87 5.34
CA THR A 32 4.23 0.61 5.18
C THR A 32 5.01 1.81 4.61
N GLY A 33 4.34 2.75 3.95
CA GLY A 33 4.99 3.82 3.21
C GLY A 33 5.59 3.37 1.87
N VAL A 34 5.33 2.14 1.44
CA VAL A 34 5.92 1.54 0.24
C VAL A 34 4.81 1.12 -0.72
N ILE A 35 5.06 1.13 -2.02
CA ILE A 35 4.28 0.37 -3.02
C ILE A 35 5.26 -0.38 -3.91
N THR A 36 4.95 -1.61 -4.25
CA THR A 36 5.82 -2.42 -5.12
C THR A 36 5.52 -2.17 -6.60
N THR A 37 6.48 -2.49 -7.46
CA THR A 37 6.27 -2.44 -8.91
C THR A 37 5.15 -3.39 -9.36
N ASP A 38 5.05 -4.59 -8.77
CA ASP A 38 4.00 -5.55 -9.12
C ASP A 38 2.60 -5.03 -8.76
N GLU A 39 2.46 -4.37 -7.61
CA GLU A 39 1.20 -3.71 -7.20
C GLU A 39 0.84 -2.54 -8.10
N LEU A 40 1.83 -1.72 -8.47
CA LEU A 40 1.59 -0.59 -9.38
C LEU A 40 1.19 -1.09 -10.77
N ASN A 41 1.83 -2.15 -11.27
CA ASN A 41 1.45 -2.78 -12.52
C ASN A 41 0.04 -3.36 -12.43
N TRP A 42 -0.30 -4.02 -11.32
CA TRP A 42 -1.65 -4.53 -11.09
C TRP A 42 -2.70 -3.41 -11.14
N ILE A 43 -2.41 -2.24 -10.52
CA ILE A 43 -3.27 -1.05 -10.61
C ILE A 43 -3.50 -0.64 -12.07
N VAL A 44 -2.42 -0.52 -12.83
CA VAL A 44 -2.48 -0.07 -14.24
C VAL A 44 -3.26 -1.05 -15.10
N ASP A 45 -3.07 -2.35 -14.88
CA ASP A 45 -3.75 -3.42 -15.64
C ASP A 45 -5.24 -3.52 -15.31
N HIS A 46 -5.66 -3.15 -14.09
CA HIS A 46 -7.05 -3.26 -13.63
C HIS A 46 -7.80 -1.92 -13.55
N GLN A 47 -7.16 -0.78 -13.89
CA GLN A 47 -7.73 0.55 -13.71
C GLN A 47 -9.10 0.76 -14.37
N HIS A 48 -9.39 0.05 -15.48
CA HIS A 48 -10.67 0.14 -16.18
C HIS A 48 -11.83 -0.56 -15.47
N GLN A 49 -11.55 -1.32 -14.40
CA GLN A 49 -12.52 -2.11 -13.64
C GLN A 49 -12.89 -1.45 -12.31
N PHE A 50 -12.20 -0.37 -11.94
CA PHE A 50 -12.38 0.29 -10.65
C PHE A 50 -13.71 1.03 -10.57
N ASP A 51 -14.34 0.95 -9.42
CA ASP A 51 -15.43 1.86 -9.10
C ASP A 51 -14.90 3.26 -8.74
N ARG A 52 -15.82 4.21 -8.57
CA ARG A 52 -15.47 5.61 -8.25
C ARG A 52 -14.68 5.75 -6.94
N GLN A 53 -14.93 4.89 -5.95
CA GLN A 53 -14.25 4.94 -4.66
C GLN A 53 -12.83 4.40 -4.79
N GLU A 54 -12.66 3.30 -5.54
CA GLU A 54 -11.38 2.70 -5.87
C GLU A 54 -10.50 3.66 -6.68
N GLU A 55 -11.04 4.29 -7.73
CA GLU A 55 -10.35 5.32 -8.51
C GLU A 55 -9.88 6.47 -7.61
N ALA A 56 -10.75 6.98 -6.73
CA ALA A 56 -10.40 8.07 -5.82
C ALA A 56 -9.28 7.67 -4.84
N ALA A 57 -9.27 6.41 -4.39
CA ALA A 57 -8.24 5.86 -3.51
C ALA A 57 -6.89 5.75 -4.23
N VAL A 58 -6.86 5.21 -5.44
CA VAL A 58 -5.64 5.08 -6.26
C VAL A 58 -5.11 6.45 -6.70
N LEU A 59 -5.97 7.39 -7.06
CA LEU A 59 -5.55 8.77 -7.35
C LEU A 59 -4.95 9.46 -6.14
N ARG A 60 -5.49 9.21 -4.94
CA ARG A 60 -4.88 9.69 -3.69
C ARG A 60 -3.52 9.05 -3.47
N LEU A 61 -3.39 7.75 -3.75
CA LEU A 61 -2.12 7.03 -3.62
C LEU A 61 -1.06 7.64 -4.55
N GLY A 62 -1.40 7.93 -5.82
CA GLY A 62 -0.50 8.61 -6.77
C GLY A 62 -0.01 9.97 -6.26
N ARG A 63 -0.90 10.81 -5.70
CA ARG A 63 -0.47 12.09 -5.09
C ARG A 63 0.51 11.90 -3.93
N LEU A 64 0.31 10.88 -3.10
CA LEU A 64 1.24 10.60 -2.00
C LEU A 64 2.59 10.10 -2.51
N MET A 65 2.62 9.43 -3.68
CA MET A 65 3.87 9.08 -4.36
C MET A 65 4.58 10.33 -4.88
N ASP A 66 3.86 11.23 -5.53
CA ASP A 66 4.41 12.50 -6.03
C ASP A 66 4.97 13.38 -4.89
N GLU A 67 4.36 13.33 -3.71
CA GLU A 67 4.83 14.00 -2.49
C GLU A 67 6.03 13.30 -1.82
N GLY A 68 6.43 12.10 -2.29
CA GLY A 68 7.48 11.28 -1.69
C GLY A 68 7.09 10.62 -0.36
N ARG A 69 5.80 10.62 -0.01
CA ARG A 69 5.28 10.00 1.22
C ARG A 69 5.07 8.50 1.09
N ILE A 70 4.80 8.04 -0.14
CA ILE A 70 4.82 6.64 -0.54
C ILE A 70 5.97 6.46 -1.53
N GLN A 71 6.80 5.45 -1.30
CA GLN A 71 7.98 5.18 -2.13
C GLN A 71 7.81 3.89 -2.91
N LEU A 72 8.34 3.85 -4.13
CA LEU A 72 8.51 2.59 -4.84
C LEU A 72 9.57 1.75 -4.14
N GLY A 73 9.27 0.48 -3.89
CA GLY A 73 10.18 -0.40 -3.18
C GLY A 73 9.87 -1.88 -3.35
N CYS A 74 10.49 -2.70 -2.50
CA CYS A 74 10.31 -4.14 -2.48
C CYS A 74 9.72 -4.57 -1.13
N ARG A 75 8.90 -5.62 -1.14
CA ARG A 75 8.49 -6.36 0.04
C ARG A 75 9.03 -7.79 -0.08
N VAL A 76 9.62 -8.32 0.98
CA VAL A 76 10.22 -9.66 1.05
C VAL A 76 9.17 -10.66 1.49
#